data_AF-A0A2E4PIQ3-F1
#
_entry.id   AF-A0A2E4PIQ3-F1
#
_cell.length_a   1.000
_cell.length_b   1.000
_cell.length_c   1.000
_cell.angle_alpha   90.00
_cell.angle_beta   90.00
_cell.angle_gamma   90.00
#
_symmetry.space_group_name_H-M   'P 1'
#
loop_
_entity.id
_entity.type
_entity.pdbx_description
1 polymer ?
#
loop_
_entity_poly.entity_id
_entity_poly.type
_entity_poly.pdbx_seq_one_letter_code
_entity_poly.pdbx_strand_id
1 'polypeptide(L)'
;MAQMPDSLLTQIINTPKKDLISVMGKYEVTSQVLRTENLVFHNDSELIFTNYSFPYVIIAAKNLKFNAPAIKATVKFGSYDIVVLKGSKGASGATGANGSGNGVRGGNGGSGGVGGNGNSQNTPDIYLIIDNISTDYGDITSFDWQVFTSGLEGGQGGDGGNGGTGGNGSGGRNSRSNAFHCTRGASNGGAGGNGGQGGIGGNGGTGGNAGNIILVGNTAVTQKLTYVQFLLNGGTGGKAGLPGVSGSGGSGGSGGKGSTHCSGADRGSNGSSPSALGEGTKGQNGQNGEVKIINQDVATLF
;
A
#
# COMPACT_ATOMS: atom_id res chain seq x y z
N MET A 1 28.42 23.72 -14.03
CA MET A 1 27.27 23.26 -14.85
C MET A 1 26.94 21.85 -14.44
N ALA A 2 25.66 21.51 -14.25
CA ALA A 2 25.28 20.11 -14.04
C ALA A 2 25.61 19.31 -15.30
N GLN A 3 26.13 18.09 -15.13
CA GLN A 3 26.44 17.16 -16.22
C GLN A 3 25.77 15.82 -15.92
N MET A 4 25.52 15.03 -16.97
CA MET A 4 25.06 13.67 -16.76
C MET A 4 26.14 12.82 -16.09
N PRO A 5 25.77 11.99 -15.09
CA PRO A 5 26.68 10.98 -14.52
C PRO A 5 27.27 10.05 -15.58
N ASP A 6 28.58 9.76 -15.48
CA ASP A 6 29.30 8.85 -16.40
C ASP A 6 28.72 7.43 -16.45
N SER A 7 28.12 6.98 -15.34
CA SER A 7 27.43 5.69 -15.27
C SER A 7 26.21 5.63 -16.20
N LEU A 8 25.44 6.71 -16.30
CA LEU A 8 24.29 6.81 -17.22
C LEU A 8 24.76 6.83 -18.67
N LEU A 9 25.80 7.62 -18.97
CA LEU A 9 26.41 7.69 -20.29
C LEU A 9 26.85 6.29 -20.77
N THR A 10 27.57 5.56 -19.92
CA THR A 10 28.04 4.20 -20.20
C THR A 10 26.88 3.24 -20.44
N GLN A 11 25.82 3.32 -19.64
CA GLN A 11 24.63 2.48 -19.79
C GLN A 11 23.93 2.72 -21.12
N ILE A 12 23.81 3.98 -21.56
CA ILE A 12 23.19 4.34 -22.84
C ILE A 12 24.03 3.79 -24.00
N ILE A 13 25.35 4.03 -24.00
CA ILE A 13 26.25 3.60 -25.07
C ILE A 13 26.25 2.07 -25.23
N ASN A 14 26.16 1.34 -24.12
CA ASN A 14 26.12 -0.13 -24.13
C ASN A 14 24.73 -0.70 -24.47
N THR A 15 23.68 0.11 -24.45
CA THR A 15 22.34 -0.33 -24.87
C THR A 15 22.27 -0.39 -26.40
N PRO A 16 21.78 -1.49 -27.01
CA PRO A 16 21.61 -1.57 -28.45
C PRO A 16 20.75 -0.43 -29.00
N LYS A 17 21.24 0.27 -30.02
CA LYS A 17 20.49 1.31 -30.71
C LYS A 17 19.54 0.69 -31.73
N LYS A 18 18.28 1.14 -31.72
CA LYS A 18 17.31 0.85 -32.80
C LYS A 18 17.34 1.98 -33.84
N ASP A 19 17.11 1.66 -35.11
CA ASP A 19 17.07 2.70 -36.15
C ASP A 19 15.78 3.52 -36.10
N LEU A 20 14.66 2.88 -35.75
CA LEU A 20 13.35 3.51 -35.70
C LEU A 20 12.50 2.88 -34.60
N ILE A 21 11.88 3.75 -33.81
CA ILE A 21 10.77 3.41 -32.90
C ILE A 21 9.62 4.32 -33.28
N SER A 22 8.52 3.74 -33.75
CA SER A 22 7.31 4.45 -34.12
C SER A 22 6.22 4.16 -33.09
N VAL A 23 5.79 5.19 -32.36
CA VAL A 23 4.76 5.11 -31.33
C VAL A 23 3.40 5.36 -31.98
N MET A 24 2.71 4.26 -32.30
CA MET A 24 1.36 4.27 -32.88
C MET A 24 0.38 3.69 -31.87
N GLY A 25 -0.62 4.46 -31.45
CA GLY A 25 -1.47 4.06 -30.33
C GLY A 25 -0.64 3.87 -29.06
N LYS A 26 -0.66 2.69 -28.44
CA LYS A 26 0.12 2.40 -27.23
C LYS A 26 1.40 1.62 -27.56
N TYR A 27 2.53 2.10 -27.07
CA TYR A 27 3.83 1.44 -27.18
C TYR A 27 4.40 1.18 -25.78
N GLU A 28 4.44 -0.09 -25.38
CA GLU A 28 4.94 -0.48 -24.06
C GLU A 28 6.46 -0.68 -24.06
N VAL A 29 7.11 -0.19 -23.00
CA VAL A 29 8.54 -0.28 -22.77
C VAL A 29 8.80 -1.02 -21.46
N THR A 30 9.44 -2.17 -21.56
CA THR A 30 9.80 -3.02 -20.41
C THR A 30 11.26 -2.86 -20.01
N SER A 31 12.11 -2.29 -20.87
CA SER A 31 13.52 -2.04 -20.62
C SER A 31 13.74 -0.72 -19.88
N GLN A 32 14.84 -0.63 -19.13
CA GLN A 32 15.24 0.60 -18.46
C GLN A 32 15.64 1.71 -19.46
N VAL A 33 16.26 1.32 -20.57
CA VAL A 33 16.77 2.24 -21.58
C VAL A 33 16.08 1.98 -22.92
N LEU A 34 15.59 3.04 -23.53
CA LEU A 34 15.06 3.11 -24.88
C LEU A 34 16.02 3.96 -25.72
N ARG A 35 16.88 3.32 -26.51
CA ARG A 35 17.86 4.01 -27.38
C ARG A 35 17.50 3.87 -28.85
N THR A 36 17.36 4.99 -29.56
CA THR A 36 16.99 4.99 -30.98
C THR A 36 17.59 6.14 -31.79
N GLU A 37 17.80 5.92 -33.08
CA GLU A 37 18.14 6.98 -34.03
C GLU A 37 16.92 7.87 -34.31
N ASN A 38 15.74 7.28 -34.46
CA ASN A 38 14.48 8.00 -34.68
C ASN A 38 13.42 7.52 -33.70
N LEU A 39 12.85 8.44 -32.91
CA LEU A 39 11.66 8.22 -32.09
C LEU A 39 10.53 9.06 -32.69
N VAL A 40 9.52 8.41 -33.25
CA VAL A 40 8.43 9.07 -33.97
C VAL A 40 7.13 8.91 -33.20
N PHE A 41 6.54 10.01 -32.73
CA PHE A 41 5.19 10.02 -32.17
C PHE A 41 4.17 10.37 -33.24
N HIS A 42 3.11 9.57 -33.30
CA HIS A 42 1.91 9.87 -34.10
C HIS A 42 0.87 10.56 -33.22
N ASN A 43 -0.18 11.11 -33.83
CA ASN A 43 -1.27 11.71 -33.07
C ASN A 43 -1.99 10.65 -32.20
N ASP A 44 -2.40 11.07 -30.99
CA ASP A 44 -3.05 10.26 -29.96
C ASP A 44 -2.25 9.00 -29.56
N SER A 45 -0.92 9.14 -29.46
CA SER A 45 -0.01 8.04 -29.12
C SER A 45 0.52 8.11 -27.68
N GLU A 46 0.76 6.94 -27.09
CA GLU A 46 1.23 6.78 -25.71
C GLU A 46 2.46 5.87 -25.69
N LEU A 47 3.56 6.35 -25.12
CA LEU A 47 4.71 5.54 -24.75
C LEU A 47 4.65 5.24 -23.26
N ILE A 48 4.60 3.95 -22.91
CA ILE A 48 4.21 3.48 -21.58
C ILE A 48 5.33 2.63 -20.98
N PHE A 49 5.97 3.10 -19.92
CA PHE A 49 6.88 2.27 -19.13
C PHE A 49 6.09 1.38 -18.17
N THR A 50 6.34 0.07 -18.19
CA THR A 50 5.57 -0.89 -17.38
C THR A 50 6.32 -1.37 -16.14
N ASN A 51 7.63 -1.12 -16.06
CA ASN A 51 8.47 -1.61 -14.97
C ASN A 51 8.81 -0.50 -13.96
N TYR A 52 8.16 -0.57 -12.79
CA TYR A 52 8.38 0.34 -11.65
C TYR A 52 9.58 -0.05 -10.77
N SER A 53 10.20 -1.20 -10.99
CA SER A 53 11.35 -1.66 -10.19
C SER A 53 12.65 -0.94 -10.56
N PHE A 54 12.69 -0.21 -11.68
CA PHE A 54 13.83 0.62 -12.01
C PHE A 54 13.83 1.90 -11.17
N PRO A 55 15.00 2.39 -10.72
CA PRO A 55 15.08 3.70 -10.05
C PRO A 55 14.82 4.86 -11.01
N TYR A 56 15.08 4.65 -12.30
CA TYR A 56 14.86 5.61 -13.38
C TYR A 56 14.75 4.86 -14.71
N VAL A 57 14.17 5.52 -15.71
CA VAL A 57 14.13 5.08 -17.10
C VAL A 57 14.74 6.15 -18.01
N ILE A 58 15.27 5.72 -19.16
CA ILE A 58 15.96 6.60 -20.12
C ILE A 58 15.30 6.49 -21.48
N ILE A 59 14.93 7.63 -22.05
CA ILE A 59 14.61 7.79 -23.46
C ILE A 59 15.76 8.55 -24.10
N ALA A 60 16.59 7.83 -24.85
CA ALA A 60 17.69 8.39 -25.62
C ALA A 60 17.32 8.35 -27.11
N ALA A 61 17.07 9.50 -27.73
CA ALA A 61 16.76 9.58 -29.16
C ALA A 61 17.60 10.65 -29.86
N LYS A 62 18.23 10.28 -30.99
CA LYS A 62 18.91 11.27 -31.83
C LYS A 62 17.91 12.23 -32.44
N ASN A 63 16.85 11.69 -33.05
CA ASN A 63 15.77 12.48 -33.61
C ASN A 63 14.46 12.15 -32.91
N LEU A 64 13.93 13.07 -32.13
CA LEU A 64 12.54 13.07 -31.70
C LEU A 64 11.70 13.73 -32.79
N LYS A 65 10.83 12.94 -33.41
CA LYS A 65 10.00 13.34 -34.54
C LYS A 65 8.52 13.25 -34.19
N PHE A 66 7.79 14.14 -34.83
CA PHE A 66 6.41 14.41 -34.58
C PHE A 66 5.67 14.36 -35.92
N ASN A 67 4.90 13.30 -36.14
CA ASN A 67 4.20 13.02 -37.40
C ASN A 67 2.74 13.48 -37.36
N ALA A 68 2.50 14.73 -37.00
CA ALA A 68 1.22 15.41 -37.17
C ALA A 68 1.37 16.94 -37.01
N PRO A 69 0.47 17.75 -37.60
CA PRO A 69 0.49 19.20 -37.46
C PRO A 69 0.04 19.68 -36.06
N ALA A 70 -0.75 18.89 -35.35
CA ALA A 70 -1.08 19.09 -33.94
C ALA A 70 -1.01 17.73 -33.25
N ILE A 71 -0.02 17.55 -32.37
CA ILE A 71 0.23 16.25 -31.74
C ILE A 71 -0.28 16.26 -30.32
N LYS A 72 -1.11 15.27 -30.04
CA LYS A 72 -1.39 14.76 -28.71
C LYS A 72 -0.58 13.49 -28.51
N ALA A 73 0.45 13.55 -27.69
CA ALA A 73 1.25 12.39 -27.36
C ALA A 73 1.57 12.37 -25.87
N THR A 74 1.73 11.19 -25.31
CA THR A 74 1.99 11.03 -23.88
C THR A 74 3.15 10.07 -23.64
N VAL A 75 4.03 10.42 -22.71
CA VAL A 75 4.95 9.48 -22.06
C VAL A 75 4.48 9.29 -20.62
N LYS A 76 4.28 8.06 -20.18
CA LYS A 76 3.82 7.76 -18.81
C LYS A 76 4.31 6.42 -18.32
N PHE A 77 4.09 6.15 -17.04
CA PHE A 77 4.11 4.80 -16.52
C PHE A 77 2.72 4.15 -16.64
N GLY A 78 2.69 2.83 -16.83
CA GLY A 78 1.47 2.04 -16.95
C GLY A 78 0.73 1.91 -15.61
N SER A 79 -0.37 1.15 -15.59
CA SER A 79 -1.08 0.88 -14.33
C SER A 79 -0.21 0.02 -13.41
N TYR A 80 -0.21 0.36 -12.12
CA TYR A 80 0.41 -0.44 -11.06
C TYR A 80 -0.69 -1.10 -10.21
N ASP A 81 -0.52 -2.37 -9.85
CA ASP A 81 -1.49 -3.06 -8.99
C ASP A 81 -1.36 -2.58 -7.54
N ILE A 82 -2.17 -1.59 -7.15
CA ILE A 82 -2.19 -1.05 -5.79
C ILE A 82 -2.62 -2.09 -4.74
N VAL A 83 -3.23 -3.21 -5.13
CA VAL A 83 -3.63 -4.27 -4.19
C VAL A 83 -2.40 -4.92 -3.56
N VAL A 84 -1.28 -5.03 -4.28
CA VAL A 84 -0.03 -5.56 -3.74
C VAL A 84 0.58 -4.66 -2.66
N LEU A 85 0.15 -3.40 -2.59
CA LEU A 85 0.59 -2.46 -1.55
C LEU A 85 -0.26 -2.56 -0.29
N LYS A 86 -1.38 -3.29 -0.29
CA LYS A 86 -2.27 -3.38 0.87
C LYS A 86 -1.63 -4.17 2.02
N GLY A 87 -1.80 -3.64 3.23
CA GLY A 87 -1.43 -4.32 4.46
C GLY A 87 -2.27 -5.57 4.73
N SER A 88 -1.66 -6.58 5.35
CA SER A 88 -2.33 -7.83 5.71
C SER A 88 -3.31 -7.65 6.87
N LYS A 89 -4.40 -8.41 6.87
CA LYS A 89 -5.34 -8.41 8.01
C LYS A 89 -4.71 -9.09 9.23
N GLY A 90 -4.93 -8.52 10.41
CA GLY A 90 -4.54 -9.12 11.68
C GLY A 90 -5.29 -10.42 11.98
N ALA A 91 -4.60 -11.38 12.59
CA ALA A 91 -5.19 -12.68 12.95
C ALA A 91 -6.26 -12.53 14.03
N SER A 92 -7.34 -13.31 13.96
CA SER A 92 -8.33 -13.34 15.04
C SER A 92 -7.78 -14.05 16.28
N GLY A 93 -8.14 -13.52 17.46
CA GLY A 93 -7.84 -14.13 18.73
C GLY A 93 -8.64 -15.42 18.96
N ALA A 94 -8.01 -16.40 19.63
CA ALA A 94 -8.65 -17.66 19.95
C ALA A 94 -9.79 -17.49 20.97
N THR A 95 -10.85 -18.26 20.85
CA THR A 95 -11.91 -18.29 21.88
C THR A 95 -11.42 -19.04 23.12
N GLY A 96 -11.71 -18.49 24.29
CA GLY A 96 -11.39 -19.10 25.56
C GLY A 96 -12.21 -20.37 25.81
N ALA A 97 -11.56 -21.39 26.38
CA ALA A 97 -12.24 -22.65 26.70
C ALA A 97 -13.30 -22.46 27.80
N ASN A 98 -14.42 -23.17 27.71
CA ASN A 98 -15.37 -23.19 28.82
C ASN A 98 -14.76 -23.91 30.03
N GLY A 99 -15.17 -23.52 31.24
CA GLY A 99 -14.81 -24.23 32.46
C GLY A 99 -15.31 -25.67 32.41
N SER A 100 -14.47 -26.62 32.81
CA SER A 100 -14.81 -28.06 32.86
C SER A 100 -14.66 -28.60 34.28
N GLY A 101 -15.78 -28.76 34.98
CA GLY A 101 -15.83 -29.17 36.38
C GLY A 101 -16.81 -28.34 37.17
N ASN A 102 -16.92 -28.56 38.49
CA ASN A 102 -17.80 -27.73 39.32
C ASN A 102 -17.05 -26.46 39.75
N GLY A 103 -17.59 -25.29 39.45
CA GLY A 103 -17.02 -24.00 39.88
C GLY A 103 -15.73 -23.60 39.13
N VAL A 104 -15.37 -24.31 38.06
CA VAL A 104 -14.19 -24.03 37.24
C VAL A 104 -14.43 -22.80 36.36
N ARG A 105 -13.46 -21.89 36.35
CA ARG A 105 -13.46 -20.65 35.56
C ARG A 105 -13.33 -20.94 34.06
N GLY A 106 -13.99 -20.13 33.22
CA GLY A 106 -13.75 -20.11 31.78
C GLY A 106 -12.41 -19.48 31.40
N GLY A 107 -11.75 -20.00 30.38
CA GLY A 107 -10.52 -19.45 29.82
C GLY A 107 -10.75 -18.09 29.15
N ASN A 108 -9.75 -17.24 29.16
CA ASN A 108 -9.83 -15.94 28.48
C ASN A 108 -9.75 -16.11 26.96
N GLY A 109 -10.39 -15.21 26.23
CA GLY A 109 -10.17 -15.06 24.80
C GLY A 109 -8.78 -14.49 24.52
N GLY A 110 -8.17 -14.93 23.43
CA GLY A 110 -6.91 -14.39 22.93
C GLY A 110 -7.11 -13.03 22.28
N SER A 111 -6.08 -12.18 22.31
CA SER A 111 -6.10 -10.91 21.58
C SER A 111 -6.06 -11.13 20.07
N GLY A 112 -6.69 -10.22 19.33
CA GLY A 112 -6.51 -10.12 17.90
C GLY A 112 -5.16 -9.52 17.54
N GLY A 113 -4.60 -9.97 16.43
CA GLY A 113 -3.33 -9.49 15.88
C GLY A 113 -3.46 -8.09 15.28
N VAL A 114 -2.33 -7.40 15.20
CA VAL A 114 -2.23 -6.09 14.55
C VAL A 114 -2.36 -6.25 13.03
N GLY A 115 -3.04 -5.31 12.38
CA GLY A 115 -3.07 -5.22 10.93
C GLY A 115 -1.72 -4.79 10.36
N GLY A 116 -1.30 -5.39 9.24
CA GLY A 116 -0.07 -5.01 8.55
C GLY A 116 -0.16 -3.60 7.97
N ASN A 117 0.97 -2.92 7.88
CA ASN A 117 1.03 -1.60 7.24
C ASN A 117 0.84 -1.72 5.72
N GLY A 118 0.25 -0.70 5.11
CA GLY A 118 0.31 -0.51 3.67
C GLY A 118 1.73 -0.14 3.23
N ASN A 119 2.07 -0.51 2.01
CA ASN A 119 3.36 -0.21 1.37
C ASN A 119 3.26 1.01 0.46
N SER A 120 4.42 1.45 -0.03
CA SER A 120 4.57 2.57 -0.97
C SER A 120 5.37 2.13 -2.18
N GLN A 121 5.09 2.74 -3.33
CA GLN A 121 5.90 2.58 -4.53
C GLN A 121 6.09 3.94 -5.19
N ASN A 122 7.34 4.35 -5.35
CA ASN A 122 7.67 5.59 -6.06
C ASN A 122 7.58 5.38 -7.57
N THR A 123 7.26 6.45 -8.28
CA THR A 123 7.36 6.46 -9.74
C THR A 123 8.81 6.75 -10.13
N PRO A 124 9.43 5.96 -11.03
CA PRO A 124 10.81 6.17 -11.43
C PRO A 124 11.04 7.52 -12.13
N ASP A 125 12.25 8.05 -12.01
CA ASP A 125 12.66 9.25 -12.74
C ASP A 125 12.72 8.97 -14.25
N ILE A 126 12.47 9.98 -15.08
CA ILE A 126 12.61 9.91 -16.53
C ILE A 126 13.76 10.81 -16.98
N TYR A 127 14.76 10.22 -17.64
CA TYR A 127 15.78 10.94 -18.40
C TYR A 127 15.35 11.03 -19.87
N LEU A 128 15.14 12.25 -20.35
CA LEU A 128 14.86 12.56 -21.76
C LEU A 128 16.12 13.14 -22.39
N ILE A 129 16.84 12.31 -23.14
CA ILE A 129 18.12 12.64 -23.75
C ILE A 129 17.92 12.73 -25.26
N ILE A 130 17.87 13.96 -25.77
CA ILE A 130 17.42 14.25 -27.13
C ILE A 130 18.44 15.15 -27.83
N ASP A 131 18.89 14.75 -29.02
CA ASP A 131 19.84 15.54 -29.82
C ASP A 131 19.14 16.54 -30.77
N ASN A 132 18.03 16.12 -31.37
CA ASN A 132 17.24 16.93 -32.30
C ASN A 132 15.74 16.71 -32.15
N ILE A 133 14.96 17.79 -32.28
CA ILE A 133 13.48 17.76 -32.30
C ILE A 133 13.00 18.37 -33.62
N SER A 134 12.21 17.61 -34.36
CA SER A 134 11.66 18.01 -35.66
C SER A 134 10.22 17.52 -35.86
N THR A 135 9.53 18.14 -36.81
CA THR A 135 8.21 17.72 -37.30
C THR A 135 8.24 17.72 -38.82
N ASP A 136 7.46 16.84 -39.44
CA ASP A 136 7.33 16.77 -40.89
C ASP A 136 6.51 17.96 -41.47
N TYR A 137 5.95 18.80 -40.60
CA TYR A 137 5.01 19.87 -40.94
C TYR A 137 5.56 21.30 -40.74
N GLY A 138 6.87 21.46 -40.51
CA GLY A 138 7.53 22.78 -40.43
C GLY A 138 8.00 23.17 -39.02
N ASP A 139 7.85 24.44 -38.64
CA ASP A 139 8.19 24.90 -37.28
C ASP A 139 7.11 24.48 -36.28
N ILE A 140 7.54 24.02 -35.12
CA ILE A 140 6.64 23.60 -34.04
C ILE A 140 6.09 24.86 -33.37
N THR A 141 4.88 25.30 -33.74
CA THR A 141 4.22 26.47 -33.16
C THR A 141 3.31 26.13 -31.98
N SER A 142 2.84 24.87 -31.90
CA SER A 142 2.11 24.32 -30.75
C SER A 142 2.32 22.81 -30.69
N PHE A 143 2.61 22.26 -29.50
CA PHE A 143 2.62 20.83 -29.29
C PHE A 143 1.96 20.47 -27.96
N ASP A 144 1.09 19.46 -27.96
CA ASP A 144 0.46 18.89 -26.77
C ASP A 144 1.13 17.56 -26.45
N TRP A 145 2.44 17.65 -26.16
CA TRP A 145 3.22 16.52 -25.68
C TRP A 145 3.28 16.57 -24.16
N GLN A 146 2.84 15.49 -23.53
CA GLN A 146 2.68 15.38 -22.10
C GLN A 146 3.59 14.29 -21.54
N VAL A 147 4.26 14.57 -20.42
CA VAL A 147 5.05 13.57 -19.70
C VAL A 147 4.54 13.46 -18.28
N PHE A 148 4.11 12.26 -17.91
CA PHE A 148 3.50 11.95 -16.63
C PHE A 148 4.40 11.04 -15.81
N THR A 149 4.79 11.53 -14.63
CA THR A 149 5.54 10.76 -13.62
C THR A 149 4.84 10.85 -12.27
N SER A 150 3.50 10.96 -12.28
CA SER A 150 2.71 11.09 -11.05
C SER A 150 2.97 9.92 -10.11
N GLY A 151 3.02 10.22 -8.82
CA GLY A 151 3.22 9.23 -7.78
C GLY A 151 2.01 8.33 -7.60
N LEU A 152 2.23 7.10 -7.15
CA LEU A 152 1.18 6.10 -6.93
C LEU A 152 0.47 6.33 -5.59
N GLU A 153 -0.81 5.96 -5.50
CA GLU A 153 -1.50 5.91 -4.21
C GLU A 153 -0.81 4.91 -3.26
N GLY A 154 -0.63 5.30 -2.00
CA GLY A 154 -0.10 4.42 -0.97
C GLY A 154 -1.08 3.30 -0.63
N GLY A 155 -0.57 2.12 -0.30
CA GLY A 155 -1.40 0.98 0.06
C GLY A 155 -2.24 1.23 1.31
N GLN A 156 -3.46 0.70 1.34
CA GLN A 156 -4.29 0.76 2.54
C GLN A 156 -3.66 -0.11 3.66
N GLY A 157 -3.68 0.36 4.90
CA GLY A 157 -3.36 -0.46 6.07
C GLY A 157 -4.34 -1.64 6.23
N GLY A 158 -3.85 -2.78 6.69
CA GLY A 158 -4.69 -3.94 6.97
C GLY A 158 -5.51 -3.75 8.23
N ASP A 159 -6.71 -4.31 8.28
CA ASP A 159 -7.55 -4.22 9.47
C ASP A 159 -6.97 -5.06 10.63
N GLY A 160 -7.18 -4.60 11.86
CA GLY A 160 -6.86 -5.36 13.06
C GLY A 160 -7.69 -6.64 13.17
N GLY A 161 -7.10 -7.65 13.80
CA GLY A 161 -7.78 -8.90 14.09
C GLY A 161 -8.79 -8.75 15.23
N ASN A 162 -9.92 -9.44 15.15
CA ASN A 162 -10.89 -9.44 16.24
C ASN A 162 -10.34 -10.19 17.46
N GLY A 163 -10.67 -9.71 18.66
CA GLY A 163 -10.39 -10.42 19.90
C GLY A 163 -11.29 -11.66 20.04
N GLY A 164 -10.75 -12.71 20.64
CA GLY A 164 -11.49 -13.94 20.90
C GLY A 164 -12.48 -13.78 22.03
N THR A 165 -13.60 -14.51 22.00
CA THR A 165 -14.57 -14.47 23.11
C THR A 165 -14.01 -15.19 24.35
N GLY A 166 -14.38 -14.73 25.54
CA GLY A 166 -14.07 -15.42 26.79
C GLY A 166 -14.95 -16.66 26.96
N GLY A 167 -14.37 -17.74 27.49
CA GLY A 167 -15.10 -18.96 27.79
C GLY A 167 -16.06 -18.78 28.97
N ASN A 168 -17.16 -19.52 28.98
CA ASN A 168 -18.10 -19.48 30.09
C ASN A 168 -17.55 -20.20 31.31
N GLY A 169 -17.87 -19.69 32.50
CA GLY A 169 -17.64 -20.39 33.75
C GLY A 169 -18.60 -21.56 33.93
N SER A 170 -18.13 -22.62 34.56
CA SER A 170 -18.95 -23.81 34.82
C SER A 170 -19.83 -23.65 36.06
N GLY A 171 -20.95 -24.38 36.11
CA GLY A 171 -21.85 -24.38 37.25
C GLY A 171 -21.17 -24.90 38.53
N GLY A 172 -21.62 -24.40 39.68
CA GLY A 172 -21.24 -24.91 40.99
C GLY A 172 -21.94 -26.23 41.32
N ARG A 173 -21.36 -27.00 42.21
CA ARG A 173 -21.92 -28.27 42.67
C ARG A 173 -23.09 -28.01 43.61
N ASN A 174 -24.19 -28.73 43.42
CA ASN A 174 -25.32 -28.66 44.34
C ASN A 174 -24.95 -29.22 45.73
N SER A 175 -25.60 -28.64 46.74
CA SER A 175 -25.56 -29.15 48.10
C SER A 175 -26.19 -30.54 48.21
N ARG A 176 -25.87 -31.25 49.30
CA ARG A 176 -26.47 -32.54 49.65
C ARG A 176 -26.80 -32.52 51.13
N SER A 177 -28.06 -32.79 51.46
CA SER A 177 -28.53 -32.96 52.83
C SER A 177 -29.04 -34.38 53.06
N ASN A 178 -28.94 -34.85 54.30
CA ASN A 178 -29.70 -36.00 54.80
C ASN A 178 -30.90 -35.48 55.62
N ALA A 179 -31.69 -36.38 56.22
CA ALA A 179 -32.92 -36.00 56.92
C ALA A 179 -32.74 -34.94 58.03
N PHE A 180 -31.56 -34.89 58.67
CA PHE A 180 -31.35 -34.07 59.88
C PHE A 180 -30.19 -33.08 59.80
N HIS A 181 -29.36 -33.09 58.75
CA HIS A 181 -28.22 -32.18 58.64
C HIS A 181 -27.70 -32.03 57.20
N CYS A 182 -26.97 -30.93 56.96
CA CYS A 182 -26.24 -30.68 55.73
C CYS A 182 -25.02 -31.60 55.64
N THR A 183 -24.98 -32.48 54.64
CA THR A 183 -23.84 -33.39 54.40
C THR A 183 -22.75 -32.70 53.59
N ARG A 184 -23.12 -31.79 52.69
CA ARG A 184 -22.20 -30.98 51.90
C ARG A 184 -22.89 -29.71 51.41
N GLY A 185 -22.24 -28.56 51.59
CA GLY A 185 -22.70 -27.30 51.02
C GLY A 185 -22.68 -27.28 49.49
N ALA A 186 -23.37 -26.30 48.91
CA ALA A 186 -23.23 -25.97 47.51
C ALA A 186 -21.88 -25.28 47.26
N SER A 187 -21.34 -25.36 46.04
CA SER A 187 -20.17 -24.57 45.63
C SER A 187 -20.57 -23.44 44.69
N ASN A 188 -19.79 -22.37 44.68
CA ASN A 188 -20.00 -21.26 43.75
C ASN A 188 -19.81 -21.73 42.30
N GLY A 189 -20.46 -21.00 41.38
CA GLY A 189 -20.17 -21.11 39.96
C GLY A 189 -18.81 -20.52 39.61
N GLY A 190 -18.18 -21.03 38.57
CA GLY A 190 -16.92 -20.51 38.06
C GLY A 190 -17.14 -19.16 37.39
N ALA A 191 -16.17 -18.26 37.49
CA ALA A 191 -16.22 -17.01 36.75
C ALA A 191 -16.11 -17.26 35.23
N GLY A 192 -16.68 -16.35 34.43
CA GLY A 192 -16.40 -16.29 33.02
C GLY A 192 -14.94 -15.89 32.75
N GLY A 193 -14.41 -16.32 31.61
CA GLY A 193 -13.17 -15.80 31.06
C GLY A 193 -13.36 -14.41 30.48
N ASN A 194 -12.34 -13.58 30.53
CA ASN A 194 -12.40 -12.26 29.88
C ASN A 194 -12.37 -12.42 28.36
N GLY A 195 -12.99 -11.50 27.64
CA GLY A 195 -12.81 -11.39 26.20
C GLY A 195 -11.39 -10.96 25.86
N GLY A 196 -10.95 -11.31 24.67
CA GLY A 196 -9.69 -10.87 24.09
C GLY A 196 -9.81 -9.46 23.51
N GLN A 197 -8.69 -8.74 23.50
CA GLN A 197 -8.66 -7.40 22.93
C GLN A 197 -8.68 -7.43 21.40
N GLY A 198 -9.38 -6.49 20.76
CA GLY A 198 -9.27 -6.28 19.31
C GLY A 198 -7.93 -5.66 18.94
N GLY A 199 -7.31 -6.14 17.86
CA GLY A 199 -6.03 -5.65 17.36
C GLY A 199 -6.12 -4.23 16.79
N ILE A 200 -4.98 -3.53 16.76
CA ILE A 200 -4.86 -2.21 16.09
C ILE A 200 -4.94 -2.42 14.58
N GLY A 201 -5.59 -1.50 13.86
CA GLY A 201 -5.45 -1.40 12.41
C GLY A 201 -4.03 -0.99 11.99
N GLY A 202 -3.58 -1.48 10.84
CA GLY A 202 -2.29 -1.10 10.27
C GLY A 202 -2.27 0.33 9.73
N ASN A 203 -1.10 0.95 9.67
CA ASN A 203 -0.96 2.27 9.08
C ASN A 203 -1.14 2.20 7.56
N GLY A 204 -1.70 3.25 6.95
CA GLY A 204 -1.67 3.42 5.51
C GLY A 204 -0.25 3.69 5.01
N GLY A 205 0.09 3.16 3.84
CA GLY A 205 1.36 3.44 3.18
C GLY A 205 1.44 4.90 2.72
N THR A 206 2.63 5.48 2.73
CA THR A 206 2.85 6.81 2.14
C THR A 206 2.54 6.76 0.65
N GLY A 207 1.98 7.84 0.09
CA GLY A 207 1.84 7.99 -1.35
C GLY A 207 3.21 7.98 -2.01
N GLY A 208 3.33 7.30 -3.15
CA GLY A 208 4.56 7.29 -3.92
C GLY A 208 4.99 8.70 -4.31
N ASN A 209 6.28 8.97 -4.25
CA ASN A 209 6.81 10.20 -4.84
C ASN A 209 6.63 10.16 -6.36
N ALA A 210 6.36 11.33 -6.94
CA ALA A 210 6.45 11.48 -8.39
C ALA A 210 7.91 11.41 -8.83
N GLY A 211 8.13 10.83 -10.00
CA GLY A 211 9.46 10.78 -10.61
C GLY A 211 9.89 12.16 -11.10
N ASN A 212 11.17 12.46 -11.00
CA ASN A 212 11.76 13.64 -11.59
C ASN A 212 11.85 13.49 -13.11
N ILE A 213 11.85 14.60 -13.82
CA ILE A 213 12.10 14.63 -15.27
C ILE A 213 13.40 15.39 -15.52
N ILE A 214 14.36 14.70 -16.11
CA ILE A 214 15.68 15.26 -16.43
C ILE A 214 15.77 15.39 -17.95
N LEU A 215 15.74 16.63 -18.43
CA LEU A 215 15.88 16.98 -19.84
C LEU A 215 17.35 17.21 -20.16
N VAL A 216 17.87 16.49 -21.16
CA VAL A 216 19.26 16.60 -21.59
C VAL A 216 19.32 16.78 -23.10
N GLY A 217 20.00 17.83 -23.53
CA GLY A 217 20.23 18.13 -24.94
C GLY A 217 20.96 19.45 -25.11
N ASN A 218 21.22 19.85 -26.35
CA ASN A 218 21.76 21.17 -26.62
C ASN A 218 20.72 22.27 -26.31
N THR A 219 21.15 23.54 -26.27
CA THR A 219 20.30 24.68 -25.93
C THR A 219 19.06 24.80 -26.82
N ALA A 220 19.17 24.47 -28.11
CA ALA A 220 18.04 24.56 -29.03
C ALA A 220 16.95 23.51 -28.72
N VAL A 221 17.36 22.30 -28.35
CA VAL A 221 16.46 21.22 -27.90
C VAL A 221 15.82 21.57 -26.57
N THR A 222 16.60 21.97 -25.57
CA THR A 222 16.07 22.23 -24.23
C THR A 222 15.09 23.41 -24.23
N GLN A 223 15.30 24.43 -25.08
CA GLN A 223 14.33 25.49 -25.32
C GLN A 223 13.01 24.96 -25.91
N LYS A 224 13.06 24.09 -26.92
CA LYS A 224 11.84 23.47 -27.50
C LYS A 224 11.11 22.61 -26.48
N LEU A 225 11.82 21.93 -25.57
CA LEU A 225 11.21 21.11 -24.53
C LEU A 225 10.47 21.92 -23.44
N THR A 226 10.68 23.24 -23.35
CA THR A 226 9.98 24.07 -22.35
C THR A 226 8.47 24.18 -22.55
N TYR A 227 7.99 23.89 -23.76
CA TYR A 227 6.55 23.88 -24.07
C TYR A 227 5.89 22.52 -23.77
N VAL A 228 6.63 21.53 -23.26
CA VAL A 228 6.10 20.23 -22.80
C VAL A 228 5.32 20.42 -21.52
N GLN A 229 4.18 19.74 -21.42
CA GLN A 229 3.41 19.70 -20.19
C GLN A 229 3.90 18.55 -19.30
N PHE A 230 4.21 18.89 -18.05
CA PHE A 230 4.70 17.93 -17.06
C PHE A 230 3.68 17.75 -15.94
N LEU A 231 3.28 16.51 -15.66
CA LEU A 231 2.43 16.18 -14.50
C LEU A 231 3.24 15.40 -13.47
N LEU A 232 3.67 16.11 -12.43
CA LEU A 232 4.63 15.65 -11.42
C LEU A 232 4.03 15.56 -10.02
N ASN A 233 2.73 15.32 -9.90
CA ASN A 233 2.07 15.30 -8.60
C ASN A 233 2.42 14.02 -7.82
N GLY A 234 2.80 14.16 -6.56
CA GLY A 234 2.97 13.03 -5.66
C GLY A 234 1.66 12.28 -5.44
N GLY A 235 1.77 10.99 -5.11
CA GLY A 235 0.63 10.14 -4.85
C GLY A 235 -0.06 10.48 -3.53
N THR A 236 -1.34 10.12 -3.41
CA THR A 236 -2.07 10.28 -2.15
C THR A 236 -1.66 9.20 -1.15
N GLY A 237 -1.57 9.57 0.13
CA GLY A 237 -1.32 8.59 1.19
C GLY A 237 -2.47 7.61 1.38
N GLY A 238 -2.12 6.34 1.62
CA GLY A 238 -3.06 5.25 1.84
C GLY A 238 -3.90 5.45 3.10
N LYS A 239 -5.11 4.89 3.09
CA LYS A 239 -6.00 4.92 4.26
C LYS A 239 -5.48 4.01 5.37
N ALA A 240 -5.77 4.37 6.62
CA ALA A 240 -5.54 3.50 7.76
C ALA A 240 -6.40 2.22 7.69
N GLY A 241 -5.92 1.15 8.32
CA GLY A 241 -6.71 -0.03 8.63
C GLY A 241 -7.64 0.22 9.82
N LEU A 242 -8.78 -0.46 9.84
CA LEU A 242 -9.76 -0.36 10.93
C LEU A 242 -9.31 -1.19 12.14
N PRO A 243 -9.73 -0.85 13.38
CA PRO A 243 -9.49 -1.69 14.55
C PRO A 243 -10.24 -3.02 14.44
N GLY A 244 -9.65 -4.05 15.04
CA GLY A 244 -10.37 -5.27 15.35
C GLY A 244 -11.42 -5.04 16.44
N VAL A 245 -12.53 -5.76 16.35
CA VAL A 245 -13.56 -5.72 17.40
C VAL A 245 -13.07 -6.53 18.61
N SER A 246 -13.28 -6.02 19.81
CA SER A 246 -12.98 -6.76 21.04
C SER A 246 -13.90 -7.96 21.22
N GLY A 247 -13.35 -9.04 21.79
CA GLY A 247 -14.12 -10.19 22.20
C GLY A 247 -15.00 -9.88 23.41
N SER A 248 -16.18 -10.50 23.45
CA SER A 248 -17.06 -10.45 24.61
C SER A 248 -16.50 -11.29 25.76
N GLY A 249 -16.68 -10.82 27.00
CA GLY A 249 -16.47 -11.65 28.18
C GLY A 249 -17.43 -12.85 28.25
N GLY A 250 -16.93 -13.96 28.78
CA GLY A 250 -17.73 -15.16 29.02
C GLY A 250 -18.69 -14.95 30.18
N SER A 251 -19.82 -15.64 30.15
CA SER A 251 -20.77 -15.61 31.25
C SER A 251 -20.23 -16.38 32.47
N GLY A 252 -20.52 -15.90 33.68
CA GLY A 252 -20.25 -16.63 34.90
C GLY A 252 -21.23 -17.78 35.10
N GLY A 253 -20.71 -18.92 35.57
CA GLY A 253 -21.49 -20.13 35.82
C GLY A 253 -22.47 -19.97 36.99
N SER A 254 -23.59 -20.69 36.95
CA SER A 254 -24.57 -20.67 38.05
C SER A 254 -23.98 -21.21 39.34
N GLY A 255 -24.35 -20.65 40.49
CA GLY A 255 -24.04 -21.25 41.79
C GLY A 255 -24.77 -22.58 42.00
N GLY A 256 -24.19 -23.46 42.82
CA GLY A 256 -24.84 -24.70 43.21
C GLY A 256 -26.12 -24.44 44.02
N LYS A 257 -27.14 -25.26 43.80
CA LYS A 257 -28.42 -25.15 44.50
C LYS A 257 -28.31 -25.62 45.96
N GLY A 258 -28.99 -24.90 46.85
CA GLY A 258 -29.20 -25.30 48.24
C GLY A 258 -30.15 -26.49 48.38
N SER A 259 -30.33 -26.96 49.61
CA SER A 259 -31.27 -28.01 50.01
C SER A 259 -31.85 -27.67 51.39
N THR A 260 -32.74 -28.50 51.93
CA THR A 260 -33.47 -28.20 53.17
C THR A 260 -32.58 -27.73 54.33
N HIS A 261 -31.38 -28.30 54.46
CA HIS A 261 -30.44 -27.99 55.54
C HIS A 261 -29.17 -27.26 55.07
N CYS A 262 -29.03 -26.97 53.76
CA CYS A 262 -27.84 -26.30 53.20
C CYS A 262 -28.25 -25.07 52.37
N SER A 263 -27.55 -23.95 52.54
CA SER A 263 -27.71 -22.78 51.66
C SER A 263 -27.26 -23.09 50.21
N GLY A 264 -27.80 -22.30 49.28
CA GLY A 264 -27.27 -22.22 47.92
C GLY A 264 -25.94 -21.48 47.89
N ALA A 265 -25.32 -21.49 46.71
CA ALA A 265 -24.06 -20.82 46.46
C ALA A 265 -24.21 -19.75 45.38
N ASP A 266 -23.24 -18.86 45.30
CA ASP A 266 -23.29 -17.69 44.42
C ASP A 266 -22.96 -18.04 42.97
N ARG A 267 -23.52 -17.24 42.05
CA ARG A 267 -23.14 -17.25 40.64
C ARG A 267 -21.70 -16.73 40.51
N GLY A 268 -20.92 -17.31 39.61
CA GLY A 268 -19.65 -16.74 39.19
C GLY A 268 -19.85 -15.38 38.50
N SER A 269 -18.85 -14.51 38.59
CA SER A 269 -18.87 -13.24 37.86
C SER A 269 -18.76 -13.46 36.34
N ASN A 270 -19.35 -12.57 35.55
CA ASN A 270 -19.08 -12.51 34.12
C ASN A 270 -17.64 -12.01 33.88
N GLY A 271 -17.01 -12.48 32.81
CA GLY A 271 -15.76 -11.91 32.33
C GLY A 271 -15.95 -10.51 31.77
N SER A 272 -14.88 -9.72 31.76
CA SER A 272 -14.90 -8.38 31.16
C SER A 272 -14.73 -8.43 29.64
N SER A 273 -15.19 -7.39 28.96
CA SER A 273 -14.92 -7.13 27.54
C SER A 273 -13.92 -5.97 27.43
N PRO A 274 -12.71 -6.19 26.93
CA PRO A 274 -11.72 -5.11 26.78
C PRO A 274 -12.11 -4.13 25.66
N SER A 275 -11.51 -2.93 25.63
CA SER A 275 -11.67 -1.96 24.53
C SER A 275 -10.78 -2.30 23.34
N ALA A 276 -11.20 -1.90 22.14
CA ALA A 276 -10.37 -2.00 20.94
C ALA A 276 -9.16 -1.05 21.04
N LEU A 277 -8.05 -1.40 20.39
CA LEU A 277 -6.81 -0.63 20.48
C LEU A 277 -6.71 0.57 19.50
N GLY A 278 -7.69 0.74 18.60
CA GLY A 278 -7.78 1.89 17.69
C GLY A 278 -7.39 1.61 16.23
N GLU A 279 -7.65 2.60 15.38
CA GLU A 279 -7.26 2.61 13.97
C GLU A 279 -5.75 2.84 13.81
N GLY A 280 -5.21 2.47 12.64
CA GLY A 280 -3.89 2.92 12.24
C GLY A 280 -3.87 4.41 11.88
N THR A 281 -2.71 4.92 11.46
CA THR A 281 -2.60 6.28 10.92
C THR A 281 -2.74 6.29 9.40
N LYS A 282 -3.32 7.37 8.85
CA LYS A 282 -3.31 7.61 7.39
C LYS A 282 -1.87 7.87 6.93
N GLY A 283 -1.51 7.32 5.77
CA GLY A 283 -0.23 7.60 5.13
C GLY A 283 -0.10 9.07 4.72
N GLN A 284 1.14 9.56 4.67
CA GLN A 284 1.43 10.89 4.13
C GLN A 284 1.27 10.90 2.60
N ASN A 285 1.01 12.06 2.01
CA ASN A 285 1.09 12.20 0.56
C ASN A 285 2.56 12.16 0.11
N GLY A 286 2.79 11.66 -1.10
CA GLY A 286 4.10 11.67 -1.74
C GLY A 286 4.52 13.08 -2.14
N GLN A 287 5.81 13.23 -2.39
CA GLN A 287 6.39 14.48 -2.88
C GLN A 287 6.13 14.65 -4.38
N ASN A 288 5.94 15.90 -4.79
CA ASN A 288 5.93 16.25 -6.21
C ASN A 288 7.34 16.12 -6.79
N GLY A 289 7.42 15.73 -8.06
CA GLY A 289 8.67 15.68 -8.81
C GLY A 289 9.06 17.07 -9.32
N GLU A 290 10.30 17.18 -9.80
CA GLU A 290 10.83 18.39 -10.40
C GLU A 290 11.33 18.17 -11.83
N VAL A 291 11.37 19.24 -12.62
CA VAL A 291 11.99 19.26 -13.95
C VAL A 291 13.40 19.83 -13.83
N LYS A 292 14.40 19.08 -14.29
CA LYS A 292 15.79 19.52 -14.38
C LYS A 292 16.23 19.62 -15.83
N ILE A 293 17.00 20.64 -16.16
CA ILE A 293 17.54 20.85 -17.50
C ILE A 293 19.07 20.78 -17.43
N ILE A 294 19.65 19.95 -18.29
CA ILE A 294 21.09 19.80 -18.48
C ILE A 294 21.41 20.15 -19.94
N ASN A 295 22.07 21.29 -20.14
CA ASN A 295 22.55 21.69 -21.46
C ASN A 295 23.87 20.96 -21.74
N GLN A 296 23.79 19.90 -22.54
CA GLN A 296 24.92 19.05 -22.89
C GLN A 296 24.75 18.57 -24.33
N ASP A 297 25.83 18.61 -25.10
CA ASP A 297 25.86 17.97 -26.42
C ASP A 297 25.83 16.45 -26.23
N VAL A 298 24.86 15.81 -26.87
CA VAL A 298 24.55 14.38 -26.74
C VAL A 298 24.67 13.66 -28.08
N ALA A 299 25.15 14.32 -29.13
CA ALA A 299 25.27 13.74 -30.47
C ALA A 299 26.11 12.45 -30.49
N THR A 300 27.11 12.34 -29.62
CA THR A 300 27.99 11.16 -29.49
C THR A 300 27.33 9.94 -28.83
N LEU A 301 26.13 10.10 -28.25
CA LEU A 301 25.38 9.01 -27.61
C LEU A 301 24.59 8.17 -28.61
N PHE A 302 24.57 8.57 -29.88
CA PHE A 302 23.71 7.99 -30.91
C PHE A 302 24.49 7.37 -32.05
#